data_AF-A0A1V6NP20-F1
#
_entry.id   AF-A0A1V6NP20-F1
#
_cell.length_a   1.000
_cell.length_b   1.000
_cell.length_c   1.000
_cell.angle_alpha   90.00
_cell.angle_beta   90.00
_cell.angle_gamma   90.00
#
_symmetry.space_group_name_H-M   'P 1'
#
loop_
_entity.id
_entity.type
_entity.pdbx_description
1 polymer ?
#
loop_
_entity_poly.entity_id
_entity_poly.type
_entity_poly.pdbx_seq_one_letter_code
_entity_poly.pdbx_strand_id
1 'polypeptide(L)' 'MAGILSQPDENGVWHPVAFWSKKFTGAEINYGTPDQELFAIAFMKQPKLNGR' A
#
# COMPACT_ATOMS: atom_id res chain seq x y z
N MET A 1 1.69 -1.57 9.27
CA MET A 1 0.99 -0.40 8.71
C MET A 1 -0.23 -0.82 7.92
N ALA A 2 -1.17 0.11 7.78
CA ALA A 2 -2.35 -0.04 6.94
C ALA A 2 -2.55 1.23 6.11
N GLY A 3 -3.06 1.07 4.89
CA GLY A 3 -3.33 2.15 3.96
C GLY A 3 -4.55 1.83 3.09
N ILE A 4 -5.23 2.88 2.65
CA ILE A 4 -6.40 2.81 1.77
C ILE A 4 -6.03 3.54 0.49
N LEU A 5 -6.08 2.84 -0.65
CA LEU A 5 -6.00 3.46 -1.95
C LEU A 5 -7.40 3.87 -2.36
N SER A 6 -7.62 5.17 -2.51
CA SER A 6 -8.86 5.73 -3.05
C SER A 6 -8.60 6.33 -4.42
N GLN A 7 -9.59 6.28 -5.30
CA GLN A 7 -9.55 6.89 -6.63
C GLN A 7 -10.82 7.74 -6.83
N PRO A 8 -10.72 8.93 -7.43
CA PRO A 8 -11.90 9.72 -7.74
C PRO A 8 -12.63 9.10 -8.93
N ASP A 9 -13.95 9.06 -8.84
CA ASP A 9 -14.85 8.71 -9.95
C ASP A 9 -14.98 9.89 -10.94
N GLU A 10 -15.69 9.70 -12.04
CA GLU A 10 -15.94 10.72 -13.08
C GLU A 10 -16.58 12.00 -12.51
N ASN A 11 -17.29 11.89 -11.38
CA ASN A 11 -17.90 12.99 -10.66
C ASN A 11 -16.99 13.62 -9.57
N GLY A 12 -15.71 13.22 -9.50
CA GLY A 12 -14.73 13.71 -8.52
C GLY A 12 -14.92 13.15 -7.09
N VAL A 13 -15.82 12.19 -6.90
CA VAL A 13 -16.08 11.56 -5.60
C VAL A 13 -15.02 10.47 -5.36
N TRP A 14 -14.35 10.52 -4.22
CA TRP A 14 -13.32 9.53 -3.88
C TRP A 14 -13.94 8.22 -3.38
N HIS A 15 -13.69 7.13 -4.11
CA HIS A 15 -14.09 5.78 -3.71
C HIS A 15 -12.86 4.95 -3.31
N PRO A 16 -12.92 4.22 -2.18
CA PRO A 16 -11.85 3.30 -1.81
C PRO A 16 -11.80 2.14 -2.80
N VAL A 17 -10.64 1.95 -3.45
CA VAL A 17 -10.40 0.94 -4.49
C VAL A 17 -9.65 -0.26 -3.92
N ALA A 18 -8.76 -0.05 -2.95
CA ALA A 18 -8.02 -1.14 -2.33
C ALA A 18 -7.64 -0.85 -0.88
N PHE A 19 -7.68 -1.90 -0.05
CA PHE A 19 -7.23 -1.87 1.35
C PHE A 19 -5.97 -2.72 1.47
N TRP A 20 -4.89 -2.15 1.98
CA TRP A 20 -3.63 -2.87 2.21
C TRP A 20 -3.22 -2.79 3.68
N SER A 21 -2.84 -3.92 4.26
CA SER A 21 -2.23 -3.96 5.58
C SER A 21 -1.13 -5.01 5.63
N LYS A 22 0.00 -4.66 6.23
CA LYS A 22 1.14 -5.56 6.44
C LYS A 22 1.77 -5.29 7.81
N LYS A 23 2.13 -6.36 8.51
CA LYS A 23 3.00 -6.29 9.69
C LYS A 23 4.45 -6.17 9.22
N PHE A 24 5.14 -5.12 9.65
CA PHE A 24 6.56 -4.93 9.34
C PHE A 24 7.40 -5.87 10.21
N THR A 25 8.46 -6.43 9.64
CA THR A 25 9.41 -7.29 10.36
C THR A 25 10.86 -6.91 10.02
N GLY A 26 11.75 -6.98 11.02
CA GLY A 26 13.18 -6.71 10.84
C GLY A 26 13.49 -5.26 10.48
N ALA A 27 14.24 -5.04 9.38
CA ALA A 27 14.67 -3.71 8.94
C ALA A 27 13.51 -2.80 8.51
N GLU A 28 12.34 -3.35 8.18
CA GLU A 28 11.14 -2.58 7.77
C GLU A 28 10.58 -1.69 8.89
N ILE A 29 10.93 -1.99 10.15
CA ILE A 29 10.52 -1.21 11.33
C ILE A 29 11.28 0.12 11.41
N ASN A 30 12.49 0.20 10.84
CA ASN A 30 13.37 1.37 10.92
C ASN A 30 13.17 2.37 9.78
N TYR A 31 12.31 2.07 8.80
CA TYR A 31 12.01 3.02 7.73
C TYR A 31 11.31 4.25 8.31
N GLY A 32 11.71 5.44 7.86
CA GLY A 32 11.04 6.68 8.21
C GLY A 32 9.62 6.71 7.63
N THR A 33 8.77 7.56 8.18
CA THR A 33 7.39 7.79 7.70
C THR A 33 7.27 7.88 6.16
N PRO A 34 8.09 8.67 5.44
CA PRO A 34 7.95 8.76 3.97
C PRO A 34 8.28 7.45 3.24
N ASP A 35 9.31 6.73 3.66
CA ASP A 35 9.68 5.43 3.07
C ASP A 35 8.59 4.38 3.31
N GLN A 36 7.94 4.41 4.47
CA GLN A 36 6.88 3.48 4.80
C GLN A 36 5.60 3.71 3.98
N GLU A 37 5.28 4.97 3.64
CA GLU A 37 4.18 5.30 2.74
C GLU A 37 4.48 4.89 1.29
N LEU A 38 5.70 5.13 0.81
CA LEU A 38 6.14 4.69 -0.52
C LEU A 38 6.14 3.16 -0.64
N PHE A 39 6.51 2.46 0.43
CA PHE A 39 6.49 1.01 0.50
C PHE A 39 5.09 0.44 0.26
N ALA A 40 4.04 1.05 0.80
CA ALA A 40 2.66 0.61 0.58
C ALA A 40 2.27 0.69 -0.91
N ILE A 41 2.69 1.74 -1.61
CA ILE A 41 2.44 1.93 -3.04
C ILE A 41 3.22 0.90 -3.87
N ALA A 42 4.52 0.72 -3.58
CA ALA A 42 5.38 -0.23 -4.27
C ALA A 42 4.92 -1.68 -4.09
N PHE A 43 4.49 -2.06 -2.89
CA PHE A 43 4.02 -3.42 -2.59
C PHE A 43 2.60 -3.71 -3.11
N MET A 44 1.75 -2.69 -3.25
CA MET A 44 0.43 -2.88 -3.85
C MET A 44 0.50 -3.16 -5.36
N LYS A 45 1.49 -2.55 -6.06
CA LYS A 45 1.70 -2.76 -7.50
C LYS A 45 2.26 -4.14 -7.85
N GLN A 46 2.80 -4.88 -6.90
CA GLN A 46 3.30 -6.23 -7.17
C GLN A 46 2.18 -7.26 -7.00
N PRO A 47 1.62 -7.83 -8.07
CA PRO A 47 0.87 -9.06 -7.94
C PRO A 47 1.79 -10.10 -7.30
N LYS A 48 1.32 -10.77 -6.25
CA LYS A 48 2.05 -11.87 -5.63
C LYS A 48 2.35 -12.91 -6.71
N LEU A 49 3.58 -12.91 -7.23
CA LEU A 49 4.15 -14.06 -7.92
C LEU A 49 4.38 -15.13 -6.85
N ASN A 50 3.32 -15.87 -6.54
CA ASN A 50 3.45 -17.16 -5.88
C ASN A 50 3.44 -18.22 -6.98
N GLY A 51 4.60 -18.79 -7.27
CA GLY A 51 4.71 -19.82 -8.29
C GLY A 51 6.13 -20.34 -8.46
N ARG A 52 6.60 -21.09 -7.46
CA ARG A 52 7.77 -22.00 -7.46
C ARG A 52 9.17 -21.37 -7.53
#